data_AF-A0A7X3U031-F1
#
_entry.id   AF-A0A7X3U031-F1
#
_cell.length_a   1.000
_cell.length_b   1.000
_cell.length_c   1.000
_cell.angle_alpha   90.00
_cell.angle_beta   90.00
_cell.angle_gamma   90.00
#
_symmetry.space_group_name_H-M   'P 1'
#
loop_
_entity.id
_entity.type
_entity.pdbx_description
1 polymer ?
#
loop_
_entity_poly.entity_id
_entity_poly.type
_entity_poly.pdbx_seq_one_letter_code
_entity_poly.pdbx_strand_id
1 'polypeptide(L)'
;MGTKLLATAPAVMIMCVMLVAVAAQEREDNTPTVPLVKSVGCVEKDGDAWFLTRATEPEVTEYPFPSAAELEDAGSAAPGSSRLQLIGVTDFLDVNGLLASFDRAEHTARESANATGAIAEGRKLAVKGLYITSVEPHRVNLTSAMALADTCN
;
A
#
# COMPACT_ATOMS: atom_id res chain seq x y z
N MET A 1 -76.80 49.83 -26.63
CA MET A 1 -75.53 50.41 -27.12
C MET A 1 -74.57 50.56 -25.96
N GLY A 2 -73.32 50.15 -26.13
CA GLY A 2 -72.28 50.26 -25.10
C GLY A 2 -71.16 49.25 -25.30
N THR A 3 -70.41 49.41 -26.38
CA THR A 3 -69.16 48.70 -26.70
C THR A 3 -68.16 48.83 -25.55
N LYS A 4 -67.59 47.72 -25.07
CA LYS A 4 -66.41 47.73 -24.20
C LYS A 4 -65.19 47.22 -24.96
N LEU A 5 -64.15 48.04 -24.85
CA LEU A 5 -62.83 48.02 -25.46
C LEU A 5 -62.00 46.78 -25.11
N LEU A 6 -61.07 46.52 -26.03
CA LEU A 6 -59.92 45.62 -25.99
C LEU A 6 -59.12 45.66 -24.69
N ALA A 7 -58.50 44.53 -24.34
CA ALA A 7 -57.17 44.54 -23.75
C ALA A 7 -56.36 43.32 -24.23
N THR A 8 -55.29 43.62 -24.93
CA THR A 8 -54.24 42.78 -25.49
C THR A 8 -53.48 42.00 -24.41
N ALA A 9 -53.26 40.70 -24.63
CA ALA A 9 -52.37 39.89 -23.81
C ALA A 9 -50.90 40.23 -24.12
N PRO A 10 -50.04 40.55 -23.14
CA PRO A 10 -48.61 40.54 -23.36
C PRO A 10 -48.11 39.09 -23.30
N ALA A 11 -47.53 38.64 -24.41
CA ALA A 11 -46.68 37.47 -24.44
C ALA A 11 -45.48 37.69 -23.51
N VAL A 12 -45.53 37.13 -22.30
CA VAL A 12 -44.36 37.06 -21.43
C VAL A 12 -43.60 35.79 -21.82
N MET A 13 -42.62 36.01 -22.68
CA MET A 13 -41.55 35.09 -23.02
C MET A 13 -40.74 34.81 -21.75
N ILE A 14 -41.03 33.71 -21.07
CA ILE A 14 -40.23 33.26 -19.92
C ILE A 14 -38.91 32.73 -20.47
N MET A 15 -37.90 33.59 -20.35
CA MET A 15 -36.52 33.36 -20.75
C MET A 15 -35.93 32.22 -19.92
N CYS A 16 -35.40 31.20 -20.62
CA CYS A 16 -34.62 30.10 -20.06
C CYS A 16 -33.46 30.63 -19.21
N VAL A 17 -33.56 30.51 -17.88
CA VAL A 17 -32.38 30.50 -17.02
C VAL A 17 -32.07 29.04 -16.74
N MET A 18 -31.29 28.44 -17.64
CA MET A 18 -30.62 27.19 -17.31
C MET A 18 -29.54 27.53 -16.28
N LEU A 19 -29.87 27.40 -14.99
CA LEU A 19 -28.84 27.24 -13.98
C LEU A 19 -28.16 25.91 -14.27
N VAL A 20 -27.02 25.97 -14.95
CA VAL A 20 -26.06 24.87 -14.96
C VAL A 20 -25.57 24.79 -13.52
N ALA A 21 -26.21 23.94 -12.72
CA ALA A 21 -25.64 23.48 -11.47
C ALA A 21 -24.34 22.77 -11.85
N VAL A 22 -23.21 23.47 -11.73
CA VAL A 22 -21.91 22.85 -11.67
C VAL A 22 -21.93 22.07 -10.36
N ALA A 23 -22.41 20.83 -10.40
CA ALA A 23 -22.12 19.87 -9.37
C ALA A 23 -20.59 19.82 -9.31
N ALA A 24 -20.02 20.38 -8.25
CA ALA A 24 -18.64 20.15 -7.91
C ALA A 24 -18.47 18.64 -7.94
N GLN A 25 -17.73 18.13 -8.93
CA GLN A 25 -17.38 16.72 -8.96
C GLN A 25 -16.67 16.46 -7.66
N GLU A 26 -17.29 15.66 -6.79
CA GLU A 26 -16.61 15.02 -5.68
C GLU A 26 -15.35 14.40 -6.29
N ARG A 27 -14.19 14.92 -5.91
CA ARG A 27 -12.93 14.29 -6.27
C ARG A 27 -13.06 12.86 -5.78
N GLU A 28 -13.03 11.91 -6.71
CA GLU A 28 -12.75 10.52 -6.39
C GLU A 28 -11.57 10.53 -5.42
N ASP A 29 -11.80 10.06 -4.19
CA ASP A 29 -10.76 9.99 -3.18
C ASP A 29 -9.62 9.16 -3.79
N ASN A 30 -8.51 9.82 -4.13
CA ASN A 30 -7.31 9.16 -4.67
C ASN A 30 -6.58 8.33 -3.60
N THR A 31 -7.28 7.95 -2.53
CA THR A 31 -6.74 7.07 -1.50
C THR A 31 -6.53 5.69 -2.10
N PRO A 32 -5.30 5.16 -2.06
CA PRO A 32 -5.02 3.81 -2.51
C PRO A 32 -5.99 2.83 -1.83
N THR A 33 -6.61 1.94 -2.61
CA THR A 33 -7.54 0.92 -2.09
C THR A 33 -6.90 0.06 -1.01
N VAL A 34 -5.57 -0.07 -1.03
CA VAL A 34 -4.77 -0.74 -0.01
C VAL A 34 -3.69 0.24 0.46
N PRO A 35 -3.59 0.54 1.77
CA PRO A 35 -2.63 1.51 2.26
C PRO A 35 -1.20 0.97 2.13
N LEU A 36 -0.30 1.86 1.73
CA LEU A 36 1.14 1.64 1.85
C LEU A 36 1.55 1.89 3.30
N VAL A 37 2.27 0.94 3.90
CA VAL A 37 2.70 1.02 5.30
C VAL A 37 4.19 0.79 5.44
N LYS A 38 4.73 1.20 6.60
CA LYS A 38 6.04 0.83 7.11
C LYS A 38 5.89 0.04 8.41
N SER A 39 6.80 -0.90 8.65
CA SER A 39 6.90 -1.63 9.93
C SER A 39 8.33 -2.12 10.14
N VAL A 40 8.71 -2.30 11.40
CA VAL A 40 10.03 -2.81 11.82
C VAL A 40 9.83 -4.04 12.68
N GLY A 41 10.61 -5.10 12.43
CA GLY A 41 10.55 -6.30 13.25
C GLY A 41 11.62 -7.33 12.90
N CYS A 42 11.40 -8.55 13.37
CA CYS A 42 12.30 -9.67 13.20
C CYS A 42 11.82 -10.59 12.08
N VAL A 43 12.74 -11.05 11.25
CA VAL A 43 12.42 -12.05 10.24
C VAL A 43 12.39 -13.43 10.88
N GLU A 44 11.28 -14.13 10.68
CA GLU A 44 11.14 -15.54 10.99
C GLU A 44 10.65 -16.29 9.75
N LYS A 45 11.09 -17.54 9.63
CA LYS A 45 10.59 -18.47 8.63
C LYS A 45 9.73 -19.53 9.33
N ASP A 46 8.53 -19.74 8.83
CA ASP A 46 7.59 -20.75 9.32
C ASP A 46 7.06 -21.53 8.12
N GLY A 47 7.55 -22.77 7.96
CA GLY A 47 7.45 -23.53 6.72
C GLY A 47 8.12 -22.80 5.55
N ASP A 48 7.36 -22.57 4.49
CA ASP A 48 7.80 -21.82 3.31
C ASP A 48 7.47 -20.32 3.39
N ALA A 49 6.75 -19.89 4.43
CA ALA A 49 6.32 -18.51 4.59
C ALA A 49 7.31 -17.70 5.44
N TRP A 50 7.45 -16.44 5.07
CA TRP A 50 8.25 -15.46 5.80
C TRP A 50 7.35 -14.54 6.61
N PHE A 51 7.80 -14.22 7.81
CA PHE A 51 7.07 -13.38 8.75
C PHE A 51 7.96 -12.27 9.28
N LEU A 52 7.34 -11.12 9.54
CA LEU A 52 7.88 -10.09 10.41
C LEU A 52 7.20 -10.24 11.78
N THR A 53 7.96 -10.70 12.77
CA THR A 53 7.50 -10.91 14.16
C THR A 53 8.06 -9.84 15.08
N ARG A 54 7.49 -9.72 16.29
CA ARG A 54 7.77 -8.60 17.20
C ARG A 54 7.69 -7.25 16.47
N ALA A 55 6.79 -7.18 15.50
CA ALA A 55 6.73 -6.09 14.55
C ALA A 55 6.02 -4.90 15.19
N THR A 56 6.51 -3.69 14.89
CA THR A 56 5.79 -2.46 15.20
C THR A 56 4.45 -2.46 14.47
N GLU A 57 3.47 -1.77 15.04
CA GLU A 57 2.19 -1.59 14.36
C GLU A 57 2.41 -0.95 12.98
N PRO A 58 1.76 -1.45 11.91
CA PRO A 58 1.92 -0.87 10.58
C PRO A 58 1.48 0.60 10.54
N GLU A 59 2.41 1.48 10.17
CA GLU A 59 2.15 2.91 10.03
C GLU A 59 2.02 3.28 8.56
N VAL A 60 0.97 4.03 8.19
CA VAL A 60 0.77 4.49 6.81
C VAL A 60 1.92 5.40 6.39
N THR A 61 2.42 5.20 5.17
CA THR A 61 3.49 6.01 4.56
C THR A 61 3.13 6.34 3.11
N GLU A 62 3.62 7.48 2.63
CA GLU A 62 3.33 7.95 1.27
C GLU A 62 4.29 7.36 0.22
N TYR A 63 5.53 7.03 0.62
CA TYR A 63 6.60 6.66 -0.31
C TYR A 63 7.03 5.19 -0.16
N PRO A 64 7.21 4.44 -1.26
CA PRO A 64 7.49 3.00 -1.24
C PRO A 64 8.91 2.64 -0.81
N PHE A 65 9.81 3.63 -0.76
CA PHE A 65 11.19 3.49 -0.31
C PHE A 65 11.41 4.35 0.94
N PRO A 66 12.25 3.92 1.89
CA PRO A 66 12.63 4.73 3.03
C PRO A 66 13.73 5.73 2.66
N SER A 67 13.66 6.90 3.28
CA SER A 67 14.75 7.87 3.37
C SER A 67 15.80 7.45 4.39
N ALA A 68 16.98 8.09 4.37
CA ALA A 68 18.04 7.82 5.34
C ALA A 68 17.59 8.07 6.79
N ALA A 69 16.86 9.16 7.03
CA ALA A 69 16.32 9.47 8.36
C ALA A 69 15.33 8.40 8.84
N GLU A 70 14.45 7.91 7.96
CA GLU A 70 13.53 6.82 8.32
C GLU A 70 14.26 5.53 8.69
N LEU A 71 15.42 5.25 8.09
CA LEU A 71 16.22 4.07 8.43
C LEU A 71 16.93 4.24 9.78
N GLU A 72 17.42 5.44 10.10
CA GLU A 72 18.02 5.75 11.40
C GLU A 72 16.98 5.59 12.52
N ASP A 73 15.78 6.13 12.32
CA ASP A 73 14.65 5.99 13.25
C ASP A 73 14.25 4.52 13.42
N ALA A 74 14.14 3.78 12.30
CA ALA A 74 13.80 2.36 12.31
C ALA A 74 14.83 1.49 13.05
N GLY A 75 16.12 1.82 12.93
CA GLY A 75 17.19 1.15 13.67
C GLY A 75 16.96 1.20 15.18
N SER A 76 16.50 2.35 15.67
CA SER A 76 16.22 2.63 17.09
C SER A 76 14.81 2.26 17.55
N ALA A 77 13.94 1.80 16.65
CA ALA A 77 12.57 1.44 16.99
C ALA A 77 12.52 0.29 18.00
N ALA A 78 11.67 0.47 19.03
CA ALA A 78 11.35 -0.56 20.00
C ALA A 78 10.58 -1.72 19.33
N PRO A 79 10.75 -2.97 19.79
CA PRO A 79 9.99 -4.10 19.28
C PRO A 79 8.50 -3.90 19.57
N GLY A 80 7.66 -4.27 18.61
CA GLY A 80 6.22 -4.30 18.78
C GLY A 80 5.69 -5.69 19.11
N SER A 81 4.42 -5.91 18.86
CA SER A 81 3.71 -7.18 19.17
C SER A 81 3.06 -7.84 17.96
N SER A 82 3.12 -7.18 16.80
CA SER A 82 2.42 -7.63 15.60
C SER A 82 3.19 -8.77 14.92
N ARG A 83 2.44 -9.64 14.23
CA ARG A 83 2.98 -10.70 13.36
C ARG A 83 2.38 -10.53 11.97
N LEU A 84 3.24 -10.21 11.00
CA LEU A 84 2.83 -9.88 9.64
C LEU A 84 3.43 -10.92 8.69
N GLN A 85 2.61 -11.51 7.82
CA GLN A 85 3.13 -12.36 6.76
C GLN A 85 3.71 -11.50 5.65
N LEU A 86 4.94 -11.80 5.24
CA LEU A 86 5.61 -11.12 4.14
C LEU A 86 5.30 -11.87 2.84
N ILE A 87 4.74 -11.16 1.87
CA ILE A 87 4.46 -11.66 0.52
C ILE A 87 5.14 -10.77 -0.53
N GLY A 88 5.26 -11.25 -1.76
CA GLY A 88 6.15 -10.61 -2.74
C GLY A 88 7.64 -10.86 -2.43
N VAL A 89 7.93 -11.74 -1.46
CA VAL A 89 9.28 -12.11 -1.03
C VAL A 89 10.10 -12.80 -2.10
N THR A 90 9.52 -13.22 -3.24
CA THR A 90 10.31 -13.81 -4.34
C THR A 90 11.34 -12.83 -4.91
N ASP A 91 11.07 -11.53 -4.83
CA ASP A 91 12.07 -10.49 -5.12
C ASP A 91 13.11 -10.35 -4.00
N PHE A 92 13.02 -11.19 -2.96
CA PHE A 92 13.77 -11.18 -1.70
C PHE A 92 14.14 -12.59 -1.14
N LEU A 93 14.01 -13.68 -1.92
CA LEU A 93 14.58 -15.02 -1.68
C LEU A 93 15.89 -15.29 -2.44
N ASP A 94 16.86 -15.97 -1.84
CA ASP A 94 18.06 -16.41 -2.57
C ASP A 94 17.74 -17.36 -3.76
N VAL A 95 18.74 -17.58 -4.62
CA VAL A 95 18.61 -18.41 -5.84
C VAL A 95 18.05 -19.80 -5.54
N ASN A 96 18.40 -20.42 -4.40
CA ASN A 96 17.95 -21.77 -4.06
C ASN A 96 16.50 -21.77 -3.59
N GLY A 97 16.08 -20.77 -2.81
CA GLY A 97 14.70 -20.59 -2.38
C GLY A 97 13.72 -20.34 -3.52
N LEU A 98 14.20 -19.73 -4.61
CA LEU A 98 13.39 -19.47 -5.81
C LEU A 98 13.25 -20.69 -6.71
N LEU A 99 14.32 -21.45 -6.89
CA LEU A 99 14.28 -22.69 -7.68
C LEU A 99 13.39 -23.76 -7.04
N ALA A 100 13.17 -23.70 -5.72
CA ALA A 100 12.25 -24.58 -5.01
C ALA A 100 10.77 -24.19 -5.14
N SER A 101 10.45 -23.00 -5.66
CA SER A 101 9.08 -22.50 -5.84
C SER A 101 8.59 -22.81 -7.26
N PHE A 102 8.37 -24.10 -7.53
CA PHE A 102 8.10 -24.69 -8.84
C PHE A 102 6.82 -24.16 -9.51
N ASP A 103 7.02 -23.18 -10.39
CA ASP A 103 6.21 -22.79 -11.59
C ASP A 103 6.68 -21.44 -12.15
N ARG A 104 7.46 -20.67 -11.36
CA ARG A 104 7.98 -19.35 -11.77
C ARG A 104 9.38 -19.37 -12.38
N ALA A 105 10.10 -20.49 -12.32
CA ALA A 105 11.47 -20.60 -12.82
C ALA A 105 11.59 -20.36 -14.34
N GLU A 106 10.54 -20.61 -15.13
CA GLU A 106 10.53 -20.33 -16.58
C GLU A 106 10.29 -18.84 -16.92
N HIS A 107 9.76 -18.05 -15.97
CA HIS A 107 9.30 -16.68 -16.23
C HIS A 107 9.95 -15.63 -15.33
N THR A 108 10.83 -16.04 -14.42
CA THR A 108 11.53 -15.14 -13.49
C THR A 108 12.99 -15.11 -13.89
N ALA A 109 13.48 -13.97 -14.35
CA ALA A 109 14.89 -13.78 -14.66
C ALA A 109 15.72 -14.01 -13.39
N ARG A 110 16.92 -14.58 -13.51
CA ARG A 110 17.82 -14.85 -12.36
C ARG A 110 18.19 -13.56 -11.62
N GLU A 111 17.99 -12.41 -12.26
CA GLU A 111 18.24 -11.06 -11.78
C GLU A 111 17.03 -10.45 -11.05
N SER A 112 15.81 -10.99 -11.24
CA SER A 112 14.58 -10.60 -10.50
C SER A 112 14.43 -11.29 -9.13
N ALA A 113 15.44 -12.05 -8.75
CA ALA A 113 15.53 -12.89 -7.58
C ALA A 113 16.39 -12.20 -6.51
N ASN A 114 15.82 -11.67 -5.41
CA ASN A 114 16.56 -11.13 -4.24
C ASN A 114 17.96 -10.61 -4.50
N ALA A 115 18.07 -9.61 -5.37
CA ALA A 115 19.36 -9.07 -5.74
C ALA A 115 20.12 -8.47 -4.54
N THR A 116 19.47 -8.28 -3.38
CA THR A 116 20.04 -7.63 -2.19
C THR A 116 20.28 -8.56 -0.99
N GLY A 117 19.74 -9.78 -0.93
CA GLY A 117 19.95 -10.71 0.19
C GLY A 117 19.39 -10.22 1.53
N ALA A 118 18.43 -9.30 1.53
CA ALA A 118 18.03 -8.56 2.73
C ALA A 118 17.23 -9.41 3.73
N ILE A 119 16.35 -10.30 3.26
CA ILE A 119 15.53 -11.16 4.12
C ILE A 119 16.30 -12.44 4.45
N ALA A 120 16.69 -12.57 5.72
CA ALA A 120 17.34 -13.74 6.27
C ALA A 120 16.77 -14.00 7.66
N GLU A 121 16.60 -15.27 8.03
CA GLU A 121 16.06 -15.67 9.32
C GLU A 121 16.87 -15.06 10.49
N GLY A 122 16.16 -14.56 11.51
CA GLY A 122 16.75 -13.96 12.70
C GLY A 122 17.19 -12.50 12.53
N ARG A 123 17.08 -11.92 11.33
CA ARG A 123 17.51 -10.54 11.04
C ARG A 123 16.49 -9.50 11.50
N LYS A 124 16.96 -8.32 11.96
CA LYS A 124 16.09 -7.13 12.16
C LYS A 124 15.93 -6.39 10.84
N LEU A 125 14.68 -6.09 10.46
CA LEU A 125 14.32 -5.54 9.16
C LEU A 125 13.34 -4.38 9.30
N ALA A 126 13.58 -3.32 8.50
CA ALA A 126 12.57 -2.32 8.16
C ALA A 126 11.94 -2.71 6.83
N VAL A 127 10.61 -2.74 6.79
CA VAL A 127 9.87 -3.04 5.56
C VAL A 127 8.91 -1.91 5.22
N LYS A 128 8.71 -1.68 3.92
CA LYS A 128 7.54 -0.97 3.41
C LYS A 128 6.78 -1.87 2.43
N GLY A 129 5.47 -1.71 2.39
CA GLY A 129 4.64 -2.49 1.49
C GLY A 129 3.14 -2.23 1.61
N LEU A 130 2.36 -2.89 0.76
CA LEU A 130 0.90 -2.77 0.77
C LEU A 130 0.31 -3.64 1.88
N TYR A 131 -0.50 -3.06 2.75
CA TYR A 131 -1.04 -3.73 3.93
C TYR A 131 -2.40 -4.38 3.68
N ILE A 132 -2.45 -5.70 3.75
CA ILE A 132 -3.63 -6.51 3.44
C ILE A 132 -4.19 -7.07 4.74
N THR A 133 -5.38 -6.60 5.12
CA THR A 133 -6.07 -6.97 6.37
C THR A 133 -7.26 -7.91 6.15
N SER A 134 -7.59 -8.24 4.90
CA SER A 134 -8.74 -9.09 4.56
C SER A 134 -8.55 -10.57 4.90
N VAL A 135 -7.34 -10.97 5.33
CA VAL A 135 -6.97 -12.34 5.69
C VAL A 135 -6.06 -12.32 6.91
N GLU A 136 -6.20 -13.32 7.78
CA GLU A 136 -5.29 -13.54 8.91
C GLU A 136 -4.25 -14.64 8.62
N PRO A 137 -3.00 -14.49 9.10
CA PRO A 137 -2.45 -13.26 9.67
C PRO A 137 -2.38 -12.15 8.61
N HIS A 138 -2.49 -10.89 9.04
CA HIS A 138 -2.38 -9.74 8.14
C HIS A 138 -1.06 -9.80 7.36
N ARG A 139 -1.09 -9.28 6.12
CA ARG A 139 0.02 -9.43 5.18
C ARG A 139 0.57 -8.09 4.73
N VAL A 140 1.86 -8.07 4.43
CA VAL A 140 2.53 -6.95 3.78
C VAL A 140 3.10 -7.45 2.45
N ASN A 141 2.59 -6.91 1.34
CA ASN A 141 3.20 -7.12 0.03
C ASN A 141 4.36 -6.14 -0.13
N LEU A 142 5.59 -6.65 -0.10
CA LEU A 142 6.79 -5.85 0.00
C LEU A 142 6.99 -4.96 -1.24
N THR A 143 7.24 -3.68 -1.00
CA THR A 143 7.79 -2.76 -2.00
C THR A 143 9.26 -2.46 -1.73
N SER A 144 9.67 -2.54 -0.46
CA SER A 144 11.07 -2.44 -0.06
C SER A 144 11.35 -3.14 1.28
N ALA A 145 12.58 -3.62 1.43
CA ALA A 145 13.06 -4.31 2.61
C ALA A 145 14.52 -3.92 2.87
N MET A 146 14.82 -3.44 4.07
CA MET A 146 16.14 -2.95 4.47
C MET A 146 16.60 -3.67 5.73
N ALA A 147 17.75 -4.33 5.65
CA ALA A 147 18.41 -4.91 6.80
C ALA A 147 18.85 -3.79 7.76
N LEU A 148 18.45 -3.89 9.03
CA LEU A 148 18.85 -2.97 10.09
C LEU A 148 19.96 -3.55 10.97
N ALA A 149 19.91 -4.86 11.23
CA ALA A 149 20.92 -5.59 11.98
C ALA A 149 20.84 -7.08 11.64
N ASP A 150 21.98 -7.79 11.61
CA ASP A 150 22.05 -9.22 11.30
C ASP A 150 21.36 -10.12 12.34
N THR A 151 21.12 -9.61 13.55
CA THR A 151 20.40 -10.32 14.61
C THR A 151 19.30 -9.44 15.18
N CYS A 152 18.17 -10.05 15.50
CA CYS A 152 17.03 -9.40 16.14
C CYS A 152 17.07 -9.72 17.64
N ASN A 153 17.88 -8.95 18.39
CA ASN A 153 17.98 -9.06 19.85
C ASN A 153 17.03 -8.08 20.51
#